data_AF-A0A7V5KHW8-F1
#
_entry.id   AF-A0A7V5KHW8-F1
#
_cell.length_a   1.000
_cell.length_b   1.000
_cell.length_c   1.000
_cell.angle_alpha   90.00
_cell.angle_beta   90.00
_cell.angle_gamma   90.00
#
_symmetry.space_group_name_H-M   'P 1'
#
loop_
_entity.id
_entity.type
_entity.pdbx_description
1 polymer ?
#
loop_
_entity_poly.entity_id
_entity_poly.type
_entity_poly.pdbx_seq_one_letter_code
_entity_poly.pdbx_strand_id
1 'polypeptide(L)'
;MMKMVSLTQRKGMTLVEVIIASAIAVFVTAGVVFLLFTFARQQRLAFIEAQVARRADRIQDRIMDILRSASRNQVVPFSVNDAVPGQPSGKEVFFYRIIFRSGENSPNQELRFDPTTHAIIYDPDRSVANNEVRLDGALAGTSLSRVEYVWFAQGILPTGAPDNSLILVQLEVNDQGLARRSWRDPTKRANWVIATRTFAVNLRQY
;
A
#
# COMPACT_ATOMS: atom_id res chain seq x y z
N MET A 1 -13.24 -57.19 60.60
CA MET A 1 -13.19 -55.92 59.85
C MET A 1 -12.12 -56.07 58.77
N MET A 2 -12.50 -56.56 57.58
CA MET A 2 -11.57 -56.92 56.50
C MET A 2 -11.71 -55.89 55.37
N LYS A 3 -10.65 -55.11 55.14
CA LYS A 3 -10.56 -54.14 54.03
C LYS A 3 -10.50 -54.92 52.70
N MET A 4 -11.52 -54.79 51.87
CA MET A 4 -11.39 -55.07 50.43
C MET A 4 -10.51 -53.98 49.83
N VAL A 5 -9.28 -54.33 49.47
CA VAL A 5 -8.47 -53.54 48.55
C VAL A 5 -9.03 -53.79 47.16
N SER A 6 -9.68 -52.79 46.56
CA SER A 6 -10.03 -52.83 45.15
C SER A 6 -8.73 -52.80 44.34
N LEU A 7 -8.33 -53.95 43.81
CA LEU A 7 -7.29 -54.03 42.80
C LEU A 7 -7.85 -53.36 41.53
N THR A 8 -7.50 -52.09 41.34
CA THR A 8 -7.71 -51.39 40.07
C THR A 8 -6.97 -52.18 39.01
N GLN A 9 -7.72 -52.93 38.21
CA GLN A 9 -7.20 -53.75 37.12
C GLN A 9 -6.53 -52.81 36.11
N ARG A 10 -5.19 -52.67 36.18
CA ARG A 10 -4.41 -52.05 35.11
C ARG A 10 -4.46 -53.01 33.92
N LYS A 11 -5.44 -52.82 33.03
CA LYS A 11 -5.47 -53.48 31.72
C LYS A 11 -4.26 -52.95 30.93
N GLY A 12 -3.25 -53.79 30.73
CA GLY A 12 -2.15 -53.49 29.81
C GLY A 12 -2.71 -53.35 28.40
N MET A 13 -2.37 -52.26 27.70
CA MET A 13 -2.76 -52.08 26.30
C MET A 13 -2.15 -53.17 25.44
N THR A 14 -2.94 -53.73 24.54
CA THR A 14 -2.44 -54.69 23.55
C THR A 14 -1.59 -53.97 22.50
N LEU A 15 -0.62 -54.65 21.91
CA LEU A 15 0.26 -54.08 20.87
C LEU A 15 -0.54 -53.42 19.73
N VAL A 16 -1.67 -54.04 19.34
CA VAL A 16 -2.56 -53.55 18.29
C VAL A 16 -3.22 -52.22 18.67
N GLU A 17 -3.68 -52.07 19.91
CA GLU A 17 -4.25 -50.82 20.39
C GLU A 17 -3.22 -49.69 20.40
N VAL A 18 -1.97 -49.98 20.76
CA VAL A 18 -0.88 -48.98 20.71
C VAL A 18 -0.56 -48.58 19.27
N ILE A 19 -0.57 -49.53 18.32
CA ILE A 19 -0.34 -49.24 16.89
C ILE A 19 -1.49 -48.39 16.32
N ILE A 20 -2.74 -48.73 16.62
CA ILE A 20 -3.91 -47.97 16.15
C ILE A 20 -3.91 -46.57 16.77
N ALA A 21 -3.70 -46.46 18.08
CA ALA A 21 -3.66 -45.17 18.78
C ALA A 21 -2.51 -44.28 18.27
N SER A 22 -1.32 -44.83 18.05
CA SER A 22 -0.19 -44.08 17.48
C SER A 22 -0.45 -43.65 16.04
N ALA A 23 -1.05 -44.50 15.20
CA ALA A 23 -1.43 -44.12 13.84
C ALA A 23 -2.42 -42.95 13.83
N ILE A 24 -3.48 -43.02 14.63
CA ILE A 24 -4.46 -41.94 14.79
C ILE A 24 -3.76 -40.67 15.30
N ALA A 25 -2.90 -40.78 16.31
CA ALA A 25 -2.16 -39.65 16.85
C ALA A 25 -1.28 -38.97 15.80
N VAL A 26 -0.59 -39.73 14.95
CA VAL A 26 0.21 -39.19 13.85
C VAL A 26 -0.66 -38.44 12.84
N PHE A 27 -1.78 -39.01 12.39
CA PHE A 27 -2.68 -38.35 11.45
C PHE A 27 -3.29 -37.06 12.02
N VAL A 28 -3.75 -37.10 13.27
CA VAL A 28 -4.31 -35.92 13.95
C VAL A 28 -3.23 -34.84 14.10
N THR A 29 -2.03 -35.21 14.56
CA THR A 29 -0.94 -34.25 14.75
C THR A 29 -0.51 -33.64 13.41
N ALA A 30 -0.34 -34.45 12.36
CA ALA A 30 -0.01 -33.98 11.02
C ALA A 30 -1.10 -33.05 10.46
N GLY A 31 -2.38 -33.39 10.66
CA GLY A 31 -3.51 -32.56 10.26
C GLY A 31 -3.53 -31.21 10.97
N VAL A 32 -3.33 -31.20 12.29
CA VAL A 32 -3.25 -29.96 13.08
C VAL A 32 -2.08 -29.08 12.62
N VAL A 33 -0.89 -29.67 12.44
CA VAL A 33 0.28 -28.94 11.96
C VAL A 33 0.04 -28.35 10.57
N PHE A 34 -0.55 -29.13 9.66
CA PHE A 34 -0.92 -28.65 8.32
C PHE A 34 -1.90 -27.46 8.40
N LEU A 35 -2.95 -27.56 9.21
CA LEU A 35 -3.91 -26.48 9.41
C LEU A 35 -3.24 -25.22 9.99
N LEU A 36 -2.36 -25.37 10.98
CA LEU A 36 -1.62 -24.23 11.55
C LEU A 36 -0.75 -23.53 10.51
N PHE A 37 -0.06 -24.28 9.64
CA PHE A 37 0.73 -23.69 8.56
C PHE A 37 -0.13 -22.94 7.54
N THR A 38 -1.26 -23.53 7.14
CA THR A 38 -2.18 -22.87 6.19
C THR A 38 -2.79 -21.61 6.80
N PHE A 39 -3.22 -21.68 8.05
CA PHE A 39 -3.78 -20.55 8.79
C PHE A 39 -2.76 -19.42 8.98
N ALA A 40 -1.53 -19.73 9.41
CA ALA A 40 -0.46 -18.75 9.55
C ALA A 40 -0.15 -18.04 8.22
N ARG A 41 -0.19 -18.78 7.10
CA ARG A 41 -0.01 -18.19 5.77
C ARG A 41 -1.14 -17.23 5.42
N GLN A 42 -2.40 -17.61 5.68
CA GLN A 42 -3.55 -16.75 5.42
C GLN A 42 -3.55 -15.50 6.31
N GLN A 43 -3.25 -15.63 7.60
CA GLN A 43 -3.12 -14.50 8.52
C GLN A 43 -2.06 -13.49 8.05
N ARG A 44 -0.90 -13.99 7.60
CA ARG A 44 0.15 -13.12 7.05
C ARG A 44 -0.33 -12.36 5.81
N LEU A 45 -1.02 -13.04 4.90
CA LEU A 45 -1.57 -12.41 3.69
C LEU A 45 -2.58 -11.31 4.06
N ALA A 46 -3.55 -11.63 4.91
CA ALA A 46 -4.56 -10.68 5.37
C ALA A 46 -3.95 -9.47 6.09
N PHE A 47 -2.91 -9.69 6.91
CA PHE A 47 -2.21 -8.59 7.58
C PHE A 47 -1.51 -7.66 6.58
N ILE A 48 -0.82 -8.22 5.58
CA ILE A 48 -0.12 -7.43 4.56
C ILE A 48 -1.12 -6.67 3.70
N GLU A 49 -2.22 -7.30 3.30
CA GLU A 49 -3.32 -6.65 2.57
C GLU A 49 -3.89 -5.46 3.33
N ALA A 50 -4.18 -5.62 4.62
CA ALA A 50 -4.64 -4.53 5.46
C ALA A 50 -3.60 -3.40 5.61
N GLN A 51 -2.30 -3.71 5.58
CA GLN A 51 -1.25 -2.68 5.64
C GLN A 51 -1.13 -1.91 4.31
N VAL A 52 -1.16 -2.61 3.18
CA VAL A 52 -1.10 -2.02 1.83
C VAL A 52 -2.32 -1.12 1.61
N ALA A 53 -3.52 -1.59 1.93
CA ALA A 53 -4.75 -0.80 1.82
C ALA A 53 -4.72 0.45 2.71
N ARG A 54 -4.40 0.30 4.00
CA ARG A 54 -4.32 1.45 4.93
C ARG A 54 -3.29 2.49 4.50
N ARG A 55 -2.16 2.07 3.92
CA ARG A 55 -1.16 3.00 3.38
C ARG A 55 -1.71 3.74 2.16
N ALA A 56 -2.37 3.04 1.25
CA ALA A 56 -3.00 3.67 0.07
C ALA A 56 -4.04 4.70 0.50
N ASP A 57 -4.90 4.37 1.47
CA ASP A 57 -5.94 5.27 1.98
C ASP A 57 -5.33 6.51 2.65
N ARG A 58 -4.33 6.34 3.51
CA ARG A 58 -3.66 7.48 4.17
C ARG A 58 -2.98 8.42 3.17
N ILE A 59 -2.38 7.87 2.12
CA ILE A 59 -1.75 8.67 1.08
C ILE A 59 -2.82 9.42 0.28
N GLN A 60 -3.89 8.73 -0.10
CA GLN A 60 -5.03 9.35 -0.77
C GLN A 60 -5.57 10.53 0.06
N ASP A 61 -5.85 10.33 1.35
CA ASP A 61 -6.37 11.37 2.23
C ASP A 61 -5.44 12.58 2.29
N ARG A 62 -4.13 12.35 2.46
CA ARG A 62 -3.13 13.42 2.48
C ARG A 62 -3.05 14.20 1.16
N ILE A 63 -3.06 13.51 0.02
CA ILE A 63 -3.08 14.17 -1.29
C ILE A 63 -4.38 14.95 -1.45
N MET A 64 -5.52 14.38 -1.05
CA MET A 64 -6.82 15.02 -1.14
C MET A 64 -6.88 16.30 -0.30
N ASP A 65 -6.35 16.26 0.93
CA ASP A 65 -6.27 17.42 1.81
C ASP A 65 -5.39 18.53 1.22
N ILE A 66 -4.23 18.18 0.65
CA ILE A 66 -3.34 19.15 -0.02
C ILE A 66 -4.04 19.78 -1.23
N LEU A 67 -4.64 18.97 -2.10
CA LEU A 67 -5.34 19.46 -3.29
C LEU A 67 -6.54 20.35 -2.92
N ARG A 68 -7.30 19.99 -1.88
CA ARG A 68 -8.42 20.80 -1.37
C ARG A 68 -7.99 22.07 -0.64
N SER A 69 -6.79 22.09 -0.08
CA SER A 69 -6.21 23.31 0.48
C SER A 69 -5.78 24.25 -0.64
N ALA A 70 -5.09 23.70 -1.65
CA ALA A 70 -4.59 24.45 -2.80
C ALA A 70 -5.71 25.04 -3.68
N SER A 71 -6.84 24.31 -3.82
CA SER A 71 -8.00 24.77 -4.61
C SER A 71 -8.51 26.14 -4.22
N ARG A 72 -8.28 26.58 -2.97
CA ARG A 72 -8.89 27.78 -2.46
C ARG A 72 -8.37 29.06 -3.07
N ASN A 73 -7.18 29.09 -3.69
CA ASN A 73 -6.64 30.33 -4.29
C ASN A 73 -5.59 30.07 -5.40
N GLN A 74 -5.36 28.81 -5.82
CA GLN A 74 -4.18 28.47 -6.61
C GLN A 74 -4.50 27.88 -7.98
N VAL A 75 -3.77 28.33 -9.01
CA VAL A 75 -3.75 27.74 -10.35
C VAL A 75 -2.68 26.65 -10.40
N VAL A 76 -2.99 25.51 -11.01
CA VAL A 76 -2.07 24.38 -11.19
C VAL A 76 -1.53 24.33 -12.62
N PRO A 77 -0.34 24.86 -12.91
CA PRO A 77 0.35 24.61 -14.17
C PRO A 77 0.92 23.19 -14.21
N PHE A 78 0.69 22.51 -15.34
CA PHE A 78 1.40 21.28 -15.71
C PHE A 78 2.57 21.61 -16.62
N SER A 79 3.69 20.93 -16.42
CA SER A 79 4.93 21.14 -17.16
C SER A 79 5.32 19.85 -17.88
N VAL A 80 5.64 19.96 -19.18
CA VAL A 80 6.01 18.82 -20.03
C VAL A 80 7.27 18.11 -19.51
N ASN A 81 8.18 18.85 -18.86
CA ASN A 81 9.38 18.27 -18.26
C ASN A 81 9.08 17.35 -17.07
N ASP A 82 7.89 17.47 -16.49
CA ASP A 82 7.44 16.68 -15.35
C ASP A 82 6.50 15.54 -15.77
N ALA A 83 6.33 15.33 -17.08
CA ALA A 83 5.51 14.27 -17.62
C ALA A 83 6.09 12.89 -17.31
N VAL A 84 5.20 11.93 -17.13
CA VAL A 84 5.58 10.52 -17.03
C VAL A 84 6.27 10.10 -18.34
N PRO A 85 7.48 9.49 -18.29
CA PRO A 85 8.19 9.06 -19.48
C PRO A 85 7.40 8.06 -20.32
N GLY A 86 7.64 8.05 -21.65
CA GLY A 86 7.00 7.13 -22.60
C GLY A 86 5.70 7.64 -23.22
N GLN A 87 5.31 8.88 -22.93
CA GLN A 87 4.17 9.53 -23.58
C GLN A 87 4.58 10.24 -24.89
N PRO A 88 3.66 10.38 -25.86
CA PRO A 88 3.92 11.14 -27.08
C PRO A 88 4.17 12.62 -26.77
N SER A 89 5.21 13.19 -27.37
CA SER A 89 5.60 14.59 -27.11
C SER A 89 4.52 15.57 -27.55
N GLY A 90 4.22 16.55 -26.69
CA GLY A 90 3.17 17.56 -26.89
C GLY A 90 1.75 17.05 -26.65
N LYS A 91 1.60 15.82 -26.14
CA LYS A 91 0.32 15.19 -25.76
C LYS A 91 0.41 14.50 -24.40
N GLU A 92 1.24 15.03 -23.51
CA GLU A 92 1.44 14.51 -22.17
C GLU A 92 0.17 14.72 -21.33
N VAL A 93 -0.33 13.64 -20.74
CA VAL A 93 -1.55 13.63 -19.92
C VAL A 93 -1.21 13.36 -18.46
N PHE A 94 -0.19 12.53 -18.23
CA PHE A 94 0.23 12.11 -16.90
C PHE A 94 1.52 12.82 -16.48
N PHE A 95 1.55 13.29 -15.25
CA PHE A 95 2.66 14.06 -14.68
C PHE A 95 3.02 13.53 -13.30
N TYR A 96 4.31 13.53 -12.98
CA TYR A 96 4.80 13.18 -11.65
C TYR A 96 4.80 14.35 -10.67
N ARG A 97 4.73 15.59 -11.18
CA ARG A 97 4.75 16.80 -10.38
C ARG A 97 3.61 17.73 -10.78
N ILE A 98 3.06 18.38 -9.76
CA ILE A 98 2.17 19.53 -9.89
C ILE A 98 2.70 20.67 -9.02
N ILE A 99 2.51 21.89 -9.50
CA ILE A 99 2.90 23.12 -8.80
C ILE A 99 1.63 23.92 -8.57
N PHE A 100 1.44 24.47 -7.38
CA PHE A 100 0.31 25.34 -7.07
C PHE A 100 0.79 26.79 -6.97
N ARG A 101 0.14 27.69 -7.72
CA ARG A 101 0.47 29.13 -7.76
C ARG A 101 -0.69 29.98 -7.26
N SER A 102 -0.51 30.71 -6.17
CA SER A 102 -1.53 31.60 -5.57
C SER A 102 -1.55 33.04 -6.12
N GLY A 103 -0.65 33.40 -7.05
CA GLY A 103 -0.49 34.75 -7.58
C GLY A 103 0.99 35.15 -7.79
N GLU A 104 1.24 36.33 -8.36
CA GLU A 104 2.59 36.92 -8.43
C GLU A 104 3.15 37.11 -7.00
N ASN A 105 4.37 36.64 -6.76
CA ASN A 105 5.10 36.72 -5.48
C ASN A 105 4.54 35.87 -4.31
N SER A 106 3.63 34.93 -4.55
CA SER A 106 3.16 34.00 -3.53
C SER A 106 4.03 32.72 -3.46
N PRO A 107 4.15 32.06 -2.30
CA PRO A 107 4.92 30.83 -2.17
C PRO A 107 4.31 29.75 -3.06
N ASN A 108 5.11 29.26 -4.01
CA ASN A 108 4.71 28.17 -4.88
C ASN A 108 4.79 26.87 -4.10
N GLN A 109 3.67 26.16 -3.99
CA GLN A 109 3.66 24.83 -3.40
C GLN A 109 3.96 23.79 -4.49
N GLU A 110 4.61 22.69 -4.12
CA GLU A 110 4.90 21.57 -5.01
C GLU A 110 4.35 20.28 -4.42
N LEU A 111 3.70 19.47 -5.23
CA LEU A 111 3.48 18.07 -4.91
C LEU A 111 4.11 17.23 -6.01
N ARG A 112 5.07 16.37 -5.64
CA ARG A 112 5.77 15.51 -6.59
C ARG A 112 5.88 14.07 -6.13
N PHE A 113 5.91 13.18 -7.09
CA PHE A 113 6.34 11.80 -6.94
C PHE A 113 7.75 11.64 -7.51
N ASP A 114 8.64 11.04 -6.73
CA ASP A 114 9.97 10.65 -7.19
C ASP A 114 9.95 9.14 -7.51
N PRO A 115 10.04 8.75 -8.79
CA PRO A 115 10.02 7.35 -9.20
C PRO A 115 11.28 6.58 -8.80
N THR A 116 12.39 7.27 -8.48
CA THR A 116 13.64 6.62 -8.06
C THR A 116 13.59 6.24 -6.59
N THR A 117 13.09 7.14 -5.74
CA THR A 117 12.98 6.91 -4.29
C THR A 117 11.61 6.37 -3.87
N HIS A 118 10.67 6.26 -4.81
CA HIS A 118 9.28 5.85 -4.57
C HIS A 118 8.63 6.67 -3.44
N ALA A 119 8.91 7.97 -3.44
CA ALA A 119 8.51 8.90 -2.40
C ALA A 119 7.53 9.92 -2.96
N ILE A 120 6.56 10.31 -2.14
CA ILE A 120 5.69 11.43 -2.46
C ILE A 120 6.14 12.58 -1.55
N ILE A 121 6.54 13.67 -2.16
CA ILE A 121 7.13 14.81 -1.49
C ILE A 121 6.23 16.01 -1.74
N TYR A 122 5.81 16.64 -0.65
CA TYR A 122 5.08 17.89 -0.66
C TYR A 122 6.01 18.99 -0.17
N ASP A 123 6.20 20.02 -0.98
CA ASP A 123 6.90 21.23 -0.62
C ASP A 123 5.87 22.35 -0.42
N PRO A 124 5.64 22.81 0.83
CA PRO A 124 4.72 23.89 1.10
C PRO A 124 5.24 25.26 0.64
N ASP A 125 6.55 25.42 0.40
CA ASP A 125 7.12 26.66 -0.14
C ASP A 125 8.48 26.41 -0.81
N ARG A 126 8.47 26.35 -2.14
CA ARG A 126 9.67 26.12 -2.96
C ARG A 126 10.76 27.19 -2.82
N SER A 127 10.45 28.34 -2.22
CA SER A 127 11.45 29.38 -1.96
C SER A 127 12.28 29.10 -0.70
N VAL A 128 11.81 28.20 0.17
CA VAL A 128 12.45 27.84 1.43
C VAL A 128 13.07 26.45 1.31
N ALA A 129 14.40 26.39 1.39
CA ALA A 129 15.10 25.10 1.37
C ALA A 129 14.81 24.27 2.63
N ASN A 130 14.70 22.95 2.47
CA ASN A 130 14.50 21.96 3.54
C ASN A 130 13.14 22.03 4.25
N ASN A 131 12.12 22.56 3.61
CA ASN A 131 10.75 22.55 4.12
C ASN A 131 9.91 21.40 3.53
N GLU A 132 10.53 20.53 2.73
CA GLU A 132 9.85 19.44 2.06
C GLU A 132 9.41 18.35 3.04
N VAL A 133 8.13 17.99 2.96
CA VAL A 133 7.51 16.95 3.76
C VAL A 133 7.29 15.72 2.91
N ARG A 134 7.92 14.61 3.31
CA ARG A 134 7.65 13.30 2.73
C ARG A 134 6.29 12.79 3.24
N LEU A 135 5.30 12.71 2.35
CA LEU A 135 3.92 12.31 2.71
C LEU A 135 3.82 10.86 3.16
N ASP A 136 4.76 10.01 2.78
CA ASP A 136 4.88 8.64 3.26
C ASP A 136 5.85 8.49 4.44
N GLY A 137 6.41 9.56 5.01
CA GLY A 137 7.52 9.52 5.96
C GLY A 137 7.34 8.59 7.18
N ALA A 138 6.16 8.56 7.79
CA ALA A 138 5.86 7.64 8.91
C ALA A 138 5.76 6.16 8.51
N LEU A 139 5.56 5.88 7.21
CA LEU A 139 5.45 4.53 6.62
C LEU A 139 6.65 4.17 5.75
N ALA A 140 7.54 5.12 5.44
CA ALA A 140 8.77 4.89 4.69
C ALA A 140 9.71 3.91 5.41
N GLY A 141 9.65 3.86 6.75
CA GLY A 141 10.34 2.87 7.57
C GLY A 141 9.65 1.50 7.66
N THR A 142 8.40 1.36 7.20
CA THR A 142 7.70 0.07 7.19
C THR A 142 8.10 -0.72 5.96
N SER A 143 8.81 -1.82 6.16
CA SER A 143 9.31 -2.67 5.07
C SER A 143 8.21 -3.46 4.36
N LEU A 144 6.96 -3.43 4.82
CA LEU A 144 5.88 -4.33 4.37
C LEU A 144 5.11 -3.84 3.13
N SER A 145 5.27 -2.58 2.76
CA SER A 145 4.58 -1.98 1.63
C SER A 145 5.42 -0.88 1.00
N ARG A 146 5.13 -0.51 -0.24
CA ARG A 146 5.75 0.63 -0.93
C ARG A 146 4.80 1.23 -1.94
N VAL A 147 4.91 2.55 -2.13
CA VAL A 147 4.25 3.26 -3.22
C VAL A 147 4.97 2.93 -4.52
N GLU A 148 4.28 2.36 -5.50
CA GLU A 148 4.92 2.02 -6.77
C GLU A 148 4.95 3.24 -7.70
N TYR A 149 3.81 3.89 -7.86
CA TYR A 149 3.69 5.12 -8.64
C TYR A 149 2.59 6.02 -8.09
N VAL A 150 2.74 7.31 -8.34
CA VAL A 150 1.66 8.30 -8.26
C VAL A 150 1.76 9.18 -9.49
N TRP A 151 0.65 9.43 -10.15
CA TRP A 151 0.61 10.39 -11.24
C TRP A 151 -0.62 11.28 -11.13
N PHE A 152 -0.46 12.46 -11.69
CA PHE A 152 -1.45 13.52 -11.76
C PHE A 152 -1.81 13.73 -13.22
N ALA A 153 -3.08 13.95 -13.50
CA ALA A 153 -3.55 14.36 -14.81
C ALA A 153 -4.54 15.51 -14.68
N GLN A 154 -4.58 16.35 -15.71
CA GLN A 154 -5.62 17.37 -15.84
C GLN A 154 -6.92 16.75 -16.34
N GLY A 155 -8.04 17.33 -15.93
CA GLY A 155 -9.33 17.03 -16.50
C GLY A 155 -9.43 17.49 -17.95
N ILE A 156 -10.53 17.14 -18.60
CA ILE A 156 -10.82 17.55 -19.97
C ILE A 156 -12.22 18.20 -19.97
N LEU A 157 -12.31 19.41 -20.51
CA LEU A 157 -13.59 20.10 -20.73
C LEU A 157 -14.40 19.38 -21.82
N PRO A 158 -15.73 19.55 -21.87
CA PRO A 158 -16.55 18.99 -22.96
C PRO A 158 -16.12 19.44 -24.36
N THR A 159 -15.42 20.57 -24.47
CA THR A 159 -14.84 21.10 -25.70
C THR A 159 -13.56 20.35 -26.15
N GLY A 160 -13.06 19.42 -25.34
CA GLY A 160 -11.79 18.72 -25.56
C GLY A 160 -10.56 19.49 -25.08
N ALA A 161 -10.72 20.71 -24.57
CA ALA A 161 -9.63 21.49 -23.99
C ALA A 161 -9.23 20.98 -22.59
N PRO A 162 -7.96 21.11 -22.18
CA PRO A 162 -7.51 20.72 -20.85
C PRO A 162 -8.16 21.58 -19.77
N ASP A 163 -8.56 20.95 -18.67
CA ASP A 163 -9.13 21.58 -17.49
C ASP A 163 -8.17 21.50 -16.30
N ASN A 164 -7.39 22.56 -16.09
CA ASN A 164 -6.43 22.67 -14.98
C ASN A 164 -7.11 22.80 -13.61
N SER A 165 -8.44 22.95 -13.58
CA SER A 165 -9.19 23.01 -12.33
C SER A 165 -9.66 21.64 -11.84
N LEU A 166 -9.56 20.58 -12.65
CA LEU A 166 -9.87 19.23 -12.21
C LEU A 166 -8.59 18.40 -12.24
N ILE A 167 -8.14 17.95 -11.07
CA ILE A 167 -6.94 17.13 -10.96
C ILE A 167 -7.36 15.68 -10.74
N LEU A 168 -6.99 14.83 -11.66
CA LEU A 168 -7.11 13.39 -11.56
C LEU A 168 -5.83 12.85 -10.93
N VAL A 169 -5.97 12.00 -9.92
CA VAL A 169 -4.86 11.37 -9.23
C VAL A 169 -5.02 9.87 -9.32
N GLN A 170 -3.95 9.17 -9.66
CA GLN A 170 -3.84 7.73 -9.46
C GLN A 170 -2.59 7.42 -8.65
N LEU A 171 -2.73 6.52 -7.69
CA LEU A 171 -1.62 5.97 -6.95
C LEU A 171 -1.74 4.46 -6.83
N GLU A 172 -0.60 3.80 -6.72
CA GLU A 172 -0.51 2.37 -6.45
C GLU A 172 0.44 2.11 -5.29
N VAL A 173 0.01 1.23 -4.39
CA VAL A 173 0.81 0.70 -3.31
C VAL A 173 0.86 -0.82 -3.43
N ASN A 174 2.04 -1.41 -3.28
CA ASN A 174 2.22 -2.86 -3.33
C ASN A 174 2.91 -3.40 -2.07
N ASP A 175 2.96 -4.72 -1.97
CA ASP A 175 3.58 -5.46 -0.85
C ASP A 175 5.09 -5.74 -1.03
N GLN A 176 5.73 -5.20 -2.07
CA GLN A 176 7.14 -5.49 -2.40
C GLN A 176 7.47 -7.00 -2.51
N GLY A 177 6.47 -7.82 -2.83
CA GLY A 177 6.57 -9.28 -2.87
C GLY A 177 6.75 -9.97 -1.52
N LEU A 178 6.39 -9.30 -0.42
CA LEU A 178 6.49 -9.86 0.93
C LEU A 178 5.32 -10.77 1.30
N ALA A 179 4.18 -10.69 0.63
CA ALA A 179 3.02 -11.54 0.89
C ALA A 179 3.35 -13.03 0.72
N ARG A 180 4.14 -13.37 -0.31
CA ARG A 180 4.49 -14.77 -0.64
C ARG A 180 5.99 -15.05 -0.65
N ARG A 181 6.81 -14.17 -0.06
CA ARG A 181 8.27 -14.36 0.02
C ARG A 181 8.59 -15.75 0.56
N SER A 182 9.21 -16.55 -0.30
CA SER A 182 9.70 -17.88 0.05
C SER A 182 10.95 -17.74 0.92
N TRP A 183 11.03 -18.54 2.00
CA TRP A 183 12.28 -18.68 2.75
C TRP A 183 13.36 -19.39 1.92
N ARG A 184 12.96 -20.30 1.02
CA ARG A 184 13.89 -21.09 0.20
C ARG A 184 14.51 -20.30 -0.96
N ASP A 185 13.86 -19.24 -1.40
CA ASP A 185 14.36 -18.36 -2.47
C ASP A 185 13.93 -16.91 -2.19
N PRO A 186 14.76 -16.15 -1.46
CA PRO A 186 14.45 -14.76 -1.10
C PRO A 186 14.59 -13.78 -2.27
N THR A 187 15.11 -14.24 -3.42
CA THR A 187 15.32 -13.42 -4.61
C THR A 187 14.07 -13.33 -5.49
N LYS A 188 13.21 -14.35 -5.44
CA LYS A 188 11.89 -14.33 -6.09
C LYS A 188 10.89 -13.47 -5.33
N ARG A 189 10.94 -12.17 -5.59
CA ARG A 189 9.93 -11.20 -5.14
C ARG A 189 8.99 -10.90 -6.30
N ALA A 190 7.73 -11.23 -6.13
CA ALA A 190 6.67 -10.84 -7.05
C ALA A 190 5.57 -10.19 -6.22
N ASN A 191 5.18 -8.97 -6.59
CA ASN A 191 4.08 -8.27 -5.94
C ASN A 191 2.81 -9.10 -6.09
N TRP A 192 2.14 -9.36 -4.98
CA TRP A 192 0.91 -10.16 -4.95
C TRP A 192 -0.28 -9.32 -4.50
N VAL A 193 -0.05 -8.41 -3.57
CA VAL A 193 -1.08 -7.52 -3.03
C VAL A 193 -0.78 -6.14 -3.57
N ILE A 194 -1.74 -5.60 -4.31
CA ILE A 194 -1.66 -4.29 -4.93
C ILE A 194 -2.94 -3.54 -4.58
N ALA A 195 -2.80 -2.30 -4.09
CA ALA A 195 -3.90 -1.39 -3.88
C ALA A 195 -3.70 -0.17 -4.79
N THR A 196 -4.59 -0.04 -5.76
CA THR A 196 -4.69 1.15 -6.61
C THR A 196 -5.79 2.06 -6.05
N ARG A 197 -5.55 3.37 -6.05
CA ARG A 197 -6.57 4.38 -5.78
C ARG A 197 -6.59 5.38 -6.93
N THR A 198 -7.80 5.72 -7.36
CA THR A 198 -8.07 6.76 -8.35
C THR A 198 -9.12 7.69 -7.80
N PHE A 199 -8.86 8.99 -7.88
CA PHE A 199 -9.80 10.00 -7.43
C PHE A 199 -9.58 11.31 -8.18
N ALA A 200 -10.60 12.16 -8.16
CA ALA A 200 -10.57 13.47 -8.79
C ALA A 200 -10.81 14.54 -7.72
N VAL A 201 -10.10 15.66 -7.83
CA VAL A 201 -10.30 16.83 -6.98
C VAL A 201 -10.60 18.03 -7.86
N ASN A 202 -11.78 18.61 -7.66
CA ASN A 202 -12.14 19.88 -8.28
C ASN A 202 -11.53 21.02 -7.45
N LEU A 203 -10.77 21.86 -8.13
CA LEU A 203 -10.10 23.02 -7.60
C LEU A 203 -10.90 24.32 -7.74
N ARG A 204 -12.03 24.31 -8.46
CA ARG A 204 -12.86 25.51 -8.60
C ARG A 204 -13.50 25.88 -7.26
N GLN A 205 -13.48 27.16 -6.95
CA GLN A 205 -14.34 27.74 -5.93
C GLN A 205 -15.80 27.66 -6.41
N TYR A 206 -16.71 27.33 -5.50
CA TYR A 206 -18.12 27.70 -5.59
C TYR A 206 -18.36 28.91 -4.71
#